data_AF-A0A9E1VJX3-F1
#
_entry.id   AF-A0A9E1VJX3-F1
#
_cell.length_a   1.000
_cell.length_b   1.000
_cell.length_c   1.000
_cell.angle_alpha   90.00
_cell.angle_beta   90.00
_cell.angle_gamma   90.00
#
_symmetry.space_group_name_H-M   'P 1'
#
loop_
_entity.id
_entity.type
_entity.pdbx_description
1 polymer ?
#
loop_
_entity_poly.entity_id
_entity_poly.type
_entity_poly.pdbx_seq_one_letter_code
_entity_poly.pdbx_strand_id
1 'polypeptide(L)'
;MSTDVLTFWFGDTDLSREMERRDIWFRSTPEFDAELAERYGEVHERAGGGAYDHFVENPADCLALALLLDQVPRNIYRATPRAFGTDAKAREVARIALDLGHDQGIANWHKMFLYLPFEHSENLADQDRACALYEPLGEERSYEAALAHREAIRKFGRFPHRNGFLGRANTAEEEAYLEDPPLWGKTAAEVAEIEQRKAEQAADAEA
;
A
#
# COMPACT_ATOMS: atom_id res chain seq x y z
N MET A 1 -10.69 -18.93 -2.96
CA MET A 1 -10.20 -17.83 -2.11
C MET A 1 -9.41 -16.86 -2.97
N SER A 2 -8.27 -17.25 -3.54
CA SER A 2 -7.48 -16.41 -4.45
C SER A 2 -8.28 -15.86 -5.63
N THR A 3 -9.04 -16.71 -6.33
CA THR A 3 -9.95 -16.30 -7.42
C THR A 3 -10.90 -15.18 -7.01
N ASP A 4 -11.46 -15.26 -5.79
CA ASP A 4 -12.40 -14.26 -5.27
C ASP A 4 -11.69 -12.94 -4.97
N VAL A 5 -10.55 -12.98 -4.28
CA VAL A 5 -9.72 -11.79 -3.99
C VAL A 5 -9.30 -11.11 -5.29
N LEU A 6 -8.79 -11.86 -6.28
CA LEU A 6 -8.36 -11.31 -7.55
C LEU A 6 -9.54 -10.77 -8.37
N THR A 7 -10.66 -11.49 -8.42
CA THR A 7 -11.85 -11.00 -9.14
C THR A 7 -12.40 -9.73 -8.50
N PHE A 8 -12.43 -9.65 -7.17
CA PHE A 8 -12.82 -8.44 -6.47
C PHE A 8 -11.84 -7.29 -6.79
N TRP A 9 -10.54 -7.54 -6.64
CA TRP A 9 -9.49 -6.52 -6.72
C TRP A 9 -9.13 -6.09 -8.15
N PHE A 10 -9.21 -6.97 -9.13
CA PHE A 10 -8.83 -6.70 -10.52
C PHE A 10 -10.00 -6.81 -11.52
N GLY A 11 -11.11 -7.45 -11.14
CA GLY A 11 -12.26 -7.65 -12.02
C GLY A 11 -12.18 -8.91 -12.89
N ASP A 12 -11.02 -9.55 -12.92
CA ASP A 12 -10.79 -10.87 -13.51
C ASP A 12 -9.65 -11.62 -12.80
N THR A 13 -9.18 -12.71 -13.39
CA THR A 13 -8.08 -13.54 -12.87
C THR A 13 -6.97 -13.76 -13.90
N ASP A 14 -7.03 -13.07 -15.04
CA ASP A 14 -6.02 -13.15 -16.09
C ASP A 14 -4.93 -12.11 -15.82
N LEU A 15 -3.91 -12.54 -15.08
CA LEU A 15 -2.82 -11.65 -14.68
C LEU A 15 -2.03 -11.09 -15.87
N SER A 16 -2.10 -11.71 -17.05
CA SER A 16 -1.39 -11.25 -18.25
C SER A 16 -2.12 -10.12 -18.97
N ARG A 17 -3.38 -9.90 -18.63
CA ARG A 17 -4.23 -8.92 -19.29
C ARG A 17 -3.89 -7.52 -18.81
N GLU A 18 -3.51 -6.66 -19.76
CA GLU A 18 -3.43 -5.23 -19.51
C GLU A 18 -4.79 -4.67 -19.13
N MET A 19 -4.79 -3.76 -18.16
CA MET A 19 -5.99 -3.13 -17.65
C MET A 19 -5.77 -1.67 -17.33
N GLU A 20 -6.86 -0.92 -17.30
CA GLU A 20 -6.84 0.45 -16.81
C GLU A 20 -6.81 0.48 -15.28
N ARG A 21 -6.36 1.61 -14.73
CA ARG A 21 -6.40 1.85 -13.30
C ARG A 21 -7.83 1.69 -12.77
N ARG A 22 -8.01 0.91 -11.71
CA ARG A 22 -9.31 0.77 -11.04
C ARG A 22 -9.45 1.73 -9.87
N ASP A 23 -10.63 2.33 -9.73
CA ASP A 23 -10.94 3.25 -8.64
C ASP A 23 -10.85 2.60 -7.26
N ILE A 24 -11.08 1.29 -7.16
CA ILE A 24 -11.14 0.58 -5.88
C ILE A 24 -9.79 0.52 -5.14
N TRP A 25 -8.67 0.56 -5.86
CA TRP A 25 -7.32 0.38 -5.28
C TRP A 25 -6.91 1.49 -4.34
N PHE A 26 -7.51 2.66 -4.50
CA PHE A 26 -7.26 3.84 -3.67
C PHE A 26 -8.57 4.41 -3.13
N ARG A 27 -9.64 3.60 -3.16
CA ARG A 27 -10.92 3.95 -2.55
C ARG A 27 -10.82 3.78 -1.05
N SER A 28 -11.32 4.79 -0.35
CA SER A 28 -11.15 4.92 1.09
C SER A 28 -12.39 5.54 1.71
N THR A 29 -13.54 4.90 1.46
CA THR A 29 -14.84 5.26 2.07
C THR A 29 -15.22 4.26 3.15
N PRO A 30 -15.97 4.67 4.19
CA PRO A 30 -16.42 3.77 5.25
C PRO A 30 -17.18 2.55 4.73
N GLU A 31 -17.96 2.70 3.65
CA GLU A 31 -18.72 1.62 3.04
C GLU A 31 -17.79 0.58 2.40
N PHE A 32 -16.75 1.03 1.72
CA PHE A 32 -15.76 0.14 1.10
C PHE A 32 -14.93 -0.59 2.16
N ASP A 33 -14.54 0.10 3.23
CA ASP A 33 -13.81 -0.52 4.34
C ASP A 33 -14.68 -1.55 5.07
N ALA A 34 -15.98 -1.28 5.25
CA ALA A 34 -16.93 -2.23 5.82
C ALA A 34 -17.12 -3.47 4.94
N GLU A 35 -17.22 -3.30 3.62
CA GLU A 35 -17.30 -4.41 2.66
C GLU A 35 -16.03 -5.28 2.71
N LEU A 36 -14.85 -4.67 2.77
CA LEU A 36 -13.59 -5.40 2.90
C LEU A 36 -13.50 -6.14 4.25
N ALA A 37 -13.95 -5.53 5.33
CA ALA A 37 -13.96 -6.15 6.65
C ALA A 37 -14.88 -7.37 6.69
N GLU A 38 -16.09 -7.27 6.11
CA GLU A 38 -17.04 -8.38 6.03
C GLU A 38 -16.51 -9.52 5.16
N ARG A 39 -15.97 -9.22 3.97
CA ARG A 39 -15.52 -10.25 3.02
C ARG A 39 -14.19 -10.89 3.42
N TYR A 40 -13.24 -10.10 3.89
CA TYR A 40 -11.84 -10.51 3.98
C TYR A 40 -11.26 -10.43 5.39
N GLY A 41 -11.99 -9.92 6.40
CA GLY A 41 -11.48 -9.80 7.77
C GLY A 41 -11.00 -11.13 8.37
N GLU A 42 -11.81 -12.19 8.31
CA GLU A 42 -11.42 -13.51 8.81
C GLU A 42 -10.26 -14.12 7.99
N VAL A 43 -10.30 -13.96 6.67
CA VAL A 43 -9.29 -14.49 5.76
C VAL A 43 -7.95 -13.80 5.97
N HIS A 44 -7.95 -12.48 6.21
CA HIS A 44 -6.79 -11.69 6.57
C HIS A 44 -6.13 -12.21 7.86
N GLU A 45 -6.90 -12.40 8.92
CA GLU A 45 -6.38 -12.91 10.20
C GLU A 45 -5.74 -14.29 10.04
N ARG A 46 -6.39 -15.18 9.28
CA ARG A 46 -5.85 -16.50 8.94
C ARG A 46 -4.57 -16.41 8.09
N ALA A 47 -4.52 -15.49 7.12
CA ALA A 47 -3.33 -15.25 6.31
C ALA A 47 -2.17 -14.75 7.17
N GLY A 48 -2.41 -13.79 8.05
CA GLY A 48 -1.45 -13.32 9.04
C GLY A 48 -0.93 -14.47 9.91
N GLY A 49 -1.82 -15.39 10.31
CA GLY A 49 -1.50 -16.58 11.10
C GLY A 49 -0.82 -17.75 10.39
N GLY A 50 -0.59 -17.69 9.07
CA GLY A 50 0.13 -18.77 8.35
C GLY A 50 -0.72 -19.76 7.58
N ALA A 51 -2.05 -19.64 7.61
CA ALA A 51 -2.94 -20.64 7.02
C ALA A 51 -2.78 -20.81 5.49
N TYR A 52 -2.18 -19.82 4.83
CA TYR A 52 -2.05 -19.75 3.37
C TYR A 52 -0.59 -19.63 2.90
N ASP A 53 0.39 -19.98 3.72
CA ASP A 53 1.82 -19.80 3.34
C ASP A 53 2.21 -20.58 2.08
N HIS A 54 1.53 -21.69 1.78
CA HIS A 54 1.71 -22.45 0.54
C HIS A 54 1.27 -21.70 -0.73
N PHE A 55 0.53 -20.59 -0.63
CA PHE A 55 0.09 -19.80 -1.79
C PHE A 55 1.25 -19.19 -2.56
N VAL A 56 2.43 -19.06 -1.94
CA VAL A 56 3.63 -18.56 -2.62
C VAL A 56 4.08 -19.46 -3.79
N GLU A 57 3.60 -20.70 -3.87
CA GLU A 57 3.95 -21.64 -4.95
C GLU A 57 3.35 -21.28 -6.31
N ASN A 58 2.26 -20.48 -6.35
CA ASN A 58 1.56 -20.11 -7.59
C ASN A 58 1.46 -18.58 -7.73
N PRO A 59 1.69 -18.00 -8.93
CA PRO A 59 1.64 -16.54 -9.13
C PRO A 59 0.32 -15.88 -8.68
N ALA A 60 -0.82 -16.46 -9.02
CA ALA A 60 -2.13 -15.89 -8.72
C ALA A 60 -2.47 -15.98 -7.23
N ASP A 61 -2.18 -17.13 -6.62
CA ASP A 61 -2.39 -17.32 -5.19
C ASP A 61 -1.45 -16.41 -4.38
N CYS A 62 -0.21 -16.26 -4.83
CA CYS A 62 0.80 -15.40 -4.20
C CYS A 62 0.39 -13.92 -4.25
N LEU A 63 -0.09 -13.44 -5.40
CA LEU A 63 -0.63 -12.09 -5.52
C LEU A 63 -1.85 -11.87 -4.62
N ALA A 64 -2.78 -12.83 -4.57
CA ALA A 64 -3.93 -12.75 -3.67
C ALA A 64 -3.50 -12.69 -2.20
N LEU A 65 -2.48 -13.47 -1.81
CA LEU A 65 -1.92 -13.43 -0.47
C LEU A 65 -1.26 -12.08 -0.16
N ALA A 66 -0.50 -11.52 -1.10
CA ALA A 66 0.08 -10.19 -0.96
C ALA A 66 -1.00 -9.11 -0.74
N LEU A 67 -2.10 -9.14 -1.51
CA LEU A 67 -3.24 -8.23 -1.33
C LEU A 67 -3.88 -8.37 0.05
N LEU A 68 -4.10 -9.60 0.52
CA LEU A 68 -4.68 -9.86 1.83
C LEU A 68 -3.78 -9.36 2.97
N LEU A 69 -2.47 -9.43 2.83
CA LEU A 69 -1.51 -9.03 3.86
C LEU A 69 -1.12 -7.55 3.79
N ASP A 70 -1.21 -6.92 2.63
CA ASP A 70 -0.78 -5.54 2.42
C ASP A 70 -1.97 -4.58 2.26
N GLN A 71 -2.88 -4.85 1.32
CA GLN A 71 -3.94 -3.89 1.00
C GLN A 71 -5.10 -3.94 2.00
N VAL A 72 -5.62 -5.13 2.31
CA VAL A 72 -6.75 -5.30 3.22
C VAL A 72 -6.57 -4.64 4.59
N PRO A 73 -5.45 -4.84 5.34
CA PRO A 73 -5.30 -4.23 6.66
C PRO A 73 -5.31 -2.69 6.63
N ARG A 74 -4.87 -2.07 5.53
CA ARG A 74 -4.86 -0.60 5.37
C ARG A 74 -6.27 -0.03 5.30
N ASN A 75 -7.24 -0.82 4.84
CA ASN A 75 -8.66 -0.46 4.83
C ASN A 75 -9.35 -0.85 6.14
N ILE A 76 -9.25 -2.11 6.57
CA ILE A 76 -10.09 -2.63 7.67
C ILE A 76 -9.61 -2.19 9.06
N TYR A 77 -8.37 -1.70 9.17
CA TYR A 77 -7.75 -1.27 10.43
C TYR A 77 -7.19 0.15 10.37
N ARG A 78 -7.76 1.03 9.52
CA ARG A 78 -7.34 2.44 9.38
C ARG A 78 -7.06 3.11 10.72
N ALA A 79 -6.02 3.93 10.73
CA ALA A 79 -5.63 4.72 11.90
C ALA A 79 -5.37 3.87 13.17
N THR A 80 -5.00 2.59 13.01
CA THR A 80 -4.57 1.73 14.12
C THR A 80 -3.26 1.04 13.80
N PRO A 81 -2.49 0.61 14.82
CA PRO A 81 -1.28 -0.18 14.59
C PRO A 81 -1.52 -1.48 13.81
N ARG A 82 -2.74 -2.03 13.83
CA ARG A 82 -3.10 -3.25 13.09
C ARG A 82 -3.03 -3.08 11.58
N ALA A 83 -3.17 -1.86 11.04
CA ALA A 83 -3.01 -1.58 9.62
C ALA A 83 -1.62 -1.96 9.07
N PHE A 84 -0.62 -2.02 9.95
CA PHE A 84 0.77 -2.33 9.61
C PHE A 84 1.22 -3.70 10.15
N GLY A 85 0.35 -4.41 10.88
CA GLY A 85 0.72 -5.59 11.66
C GLY A 85 1.20 -6.77 10.82
N THR A 86 0.80 -6.82 9.55
CA THR A 86 1.13 -7.87 8.58
C THR A 86 2.13 -7.42 7.51
N ASP A 87 2.62 -6.17 7.58
CA ASP A 87 3.56 -5.60 6.59
C ASP A 87 4.83 -6.47 6.44
N ALA A 88 5.38 -7.00 7.54
CA ALA A 88 6.57 -7.84 7.49
C ALA A 88 6.34 -9.13 6.70
N LYS A 89 5.16 -9.73 6.86
CA LYS A 89 4.78 -10.95 6.15
C LYS A 89 4.44 -10.68 4.69
N ALA A 90 3.77 -9.56 4.40
CA ALA A 90 3.54 -9.11 3.02
C ALA A 90 4.86 -8.96 2.26
N ARG A 91 5.88 -8.36 2.90
CA ARG A 91 7.24 -8.24 2.32
C ARG A 91 7.93 -9.57 2.09
N GLU A 92 7.74 -10.53 2.97
CA GLU A 92 8.27 -11.89 2.79
C GLU A 92 7.63 -12.57 1.57
N VAL A 93 6.30 -12.52 1.47
CA VAL A 93 5.55 -13.05 0.32
C VAL A 93 5.99 -12.38 -0.98
N ALA A 94 6.10 -11.04 -0.99
CA ALA A 94 6.58 -10.30 -2.15
C ALA A 94 8.01 -10.71 -2.56
N ARG A 95 8.92 -10.88 -1.59
CA ARG A 95 10.28 -11.34 -1.88
C ARG A 95 10.29 -12.72 -2.53
N ILE A 96 9.53 -13.67 -1.98
CA ILE A 96 9.42 -15.02 -2.54
C ILE A 96 8.82 -14.95 -3.95
N ALA A 97 7.80 -14.11 -4.19
CA ALA A 97 7.20 -13.93 -5.50
C ALA A 97 8.24 -13.50 -6.55
N LEU A 98 9.08 -12.51 -6.22
CA LEU A 98 10.13 -12.02 -7.12
C LEU A 98 11.25 -13.06 -7.31
N ASP A 99 11.65 -13.75 -6.24
CA ASP A 99 12.70 -14.76 -6.31
C ASP A 99 12.27 -15.97 -7.17
N LEU A 100 10.98 -16.27 -7.23
CA LEU A 100 10.37 -17.29 -8.10
C LEU A 100 10.00 -16.78 -9.50
N GLY A 101 10.12 -15.47 -9.76
CA GLY A 101 9.76 -14.85 -11.04
C GLY A 101 8.26 -14.78 -11.30
N HIS A 102 7.41 -14.75 -10.25
CA HIS A 102 5.95 -14.65 -10.39
C HIS A 102 5.48 -13.31 -10.96
N ASP A 103 6.34 -12.30 -10.97
CA ASP A 103 6.12 -11.00 -11.60
C ASP A 103 6.46 -10.99 -13.10
N GLN A 104 7.01 -12.10 -13.64
CA GLN A 104 7.32 -12.22 -15.05
C GLN A 104 6.08 -12.62 -15.85
N GLY A 105 5.80 -11.89 -16.93
CA GLY A 105 4.67 -12.18 -17.83
C GLY A 105 3.28 -11.79 -17.30
N ILE A 106 3.19 -11.10 -16.16
CA ILE A 106 1.95 -10.46 -15.69
C ILE A 106 1.94 -8.97 -16.09
N ALA A 107 0.75 -8.37 -16.21
CA ALA A 107 0.56 -6.97 -16.57
C ALA A 107 1.00 -6.02 -15.44
N ASN A 108 1.35 -4.79 -15.80
CA ASN A 108 2.02 -3.84 -14.89
C ASN A 108 1.22 -3.54 -13.62
N TRP A 109 -0.11 -3.39 -13.72
CA TRP A 109 -0.94 -3.15 -12.54
C TRP A 109 -0.89 -4.30 -11.53
N HIS A 110 -0.85 -5.55 -11.98
CA HIS A 110 -0.69 -6.70 -11.08
C HIS A 110 0.68 -6.70 -10.40
N LYS A 111 1.75 -6.37 -11.14
CA LYS A 111 3.12 -6.28 -10.59
C LYS A 111 3.21 -5.27 -9.46
N MET A 112 2.58 -4.11 -9.63
CA MET A 112 2.62 -3.06 -8.60
C MET A 112 2.15 -3.58 -7.23
N PHE A 113 1.13 -4.43 -7.17
CA PHE A 113 0.66 -4.99 -5.89
C PHE A 113 1.61 -6.02 -5.26
N LEU A 114 2.54 -6.61 -6.03
CA LEU A 114 3.68 -7.36 -5.49
C LEU A 114 4.81 -6.43 -5.02
N TYR A 115 4.86 -5.19 -5.51
CA TYR A 115 5.93 -4.24 -5.21
C TYR A 115 5.61 -3.33 -4.01
N LEU A 116 4.33 -3.00 -3.82
CA LEU A 116 3.81 -2.18 -2.72
C LEU A 116 4.34 -2.58 -1.34
N PRO A 117 4.47 -3.88 -0.98
CA PRO A 117 5.04 -4.24 0.31
C PRO A 117 6.45 -3.66 0.58
N PHE A 118 7.28 -3.50 -0.45
CA PHE A 118 8.60 -2.86 -0.33
C PHE A 118 8.47 -1.34 -0.14
N GLU A 119 7.60 -0.69 -0.91
CA GLU A 119 7.27 0.75 -0.78
C GLU A 119 6.70 1.10 0.59
N HIS A 120 5.99 0.15 1.22
CA HIS A 120 5.46 0.31 2.56
C HIS A 120 6.46 0.02 3.69
N SER A 121 7.69 -0.40 3.37
CA SER A 121 8.71 -0.73 4.36
C SER A 121 9.38 0.51 4.95
N GLU A 122 9.60 0.54 6.26
CA GLU A 122 10.48 1.52 6.91
C GLU A 122 11.96 1.08 6.85
N ASN A 123 12.41 0.61 5.68
CA ASN A 123 13.78 0.17 5.43
C ASN A 123 14.28 0.73 4.10
N LEU A 124 15.44 1.41 4.11
CA LEU A 124 15.96 2.08 2.93
C LEU A 124 16.28 1.12 1.76
N ALA A 125 16.77 -0.09 2.04
CA ALA A 125 17.07 -1.06 0.99
C ALA A 125 15.80 -1.60 0.32
N ASP A 126 14.71 -1.75 1.07
CA ASP A 126 13.40 -2.07 0.50
C ASP A 126 12.88 -0.91 -0.37
N GLN A 127 13.10 0.34 0.04
CA GLN A 127 12.73 1.52 -0.75
C GLN A 127 13.53 1.65 -2.05
N ASP A 128 14.84 1.39 -2.01
CA ASP A 128 15.70 1.32 -3.19
C ASP A 128 15.19 0.22 -4.15
N ARG A 129 14.82 -0.95 -3.60
CA ARG A 129 14.25 -2.06 -4.38
C ARG A 129 12.91 -1.68 -5.00
N ALA A 130 12.03 -1.01 -4.26
CA ALA A 130 10.75 -0.53 -4.79
C ALA A 130 10.98 0.37 -6.01
N CYS A 131 11.83 1.40 -5.88
CA CYS A 131 12.14 2.32 -6.98
C CYS A 131 12.66 1.58 -8.23
N ALA A 132 13.59 0.64 -8.04
CA ALA A 132 14.13 -0.17 -9.14
C ALA A 132 13.09 -1.08 -9.83
N LEU A 133 12.07 -1.54 -9.08
CA LEU A 133 10.98 -2.35 -9.63
C LEU A 133 9.94 -1.50 -10.39
N TYR A 134 9.69 -0.27 -9.94
CA TYR A 134 8.72 0.65 -10.56
C TYR A 134 9.25 1.32 -11.82
N GLU A 135 10.54 1.70 -11.87
CA GLU A 135 11.16 2.37 -13.01
C GLU A 135 10.86 1.69 -14.37
N PRO A 136 11.04 0.37 -14.55
CA PRO A 136 10.77 -0.29 -15.83
C PRO A 136 9.28 -0.43 -16.18
N LEU A 137 8.35 -0.13 -15.27
CA LEU A 137 6.91 -0.20 -15.56
C LEU A 137 6.44 0.95 -16.46
N GLY A 138 7.17 2.07 -16.49
CA GLY A 138 6.78 3.26 -17.27
C GLY A 138 5.55 4.01 -16.75
N GLU A 139 5.01 3.63 -15.58
CA GLU A 139 3.91 4.32 -14.90
C GLU A 139 4.45 5.47 -14.05
N GLU A 140 4.56 6.65 -14.67
CA GLU A 140 5.18 7.86 -14.10
C GLU A 140 4.66 8.18 -12.70
N ARG A 141 3.34 8.22 -12.51
CA ARG A 141 2.73 8.55 -11.21
C ARG A 141 3.10 7.55 -10.11
N SER A 142 3.16 6.27 -10.44
CA SER A 142 3.51 5.22 -9.50
C SER A 142 4.99 5.28 -9.13
N TYR A 143 5.84 5.59 -10.12
CA TYR A 143 7.27 5.76 -9.89
C TYR A 143 7.57 7.01 -9.04
N GLU A 144 6.90 8.12 -9.29
CA GLU A 144 6.98 9.34 -8.46
C GLU A 144 6.57 9.05 -7.00
N ALA A 145 5.51 8.27 -6.80
CA ALA A 145 5.09 7.85 -5.47
C ALA A 145 6.17 7.01 -4.76
N ALA A 146 6.78 6.05 -5.46
CA ALA A 146 7.87 5.23 -4.91
C ALA A 146 9.09 6.08 -4.54
N LEU A 147 9.47 7.05 -5.38
CA LEU A 147 10.56 7.99 -5.09
C LEU A 147 10.28 8.85 -3.85
N ALA A 148 9.04 9.31 -3.70
CA ALA A 148 8.64 10.10 -2.54
C ALA A 148 8.63 9.27 -1.24
N HIS A 149 8.17 8.01 -1.27
CA HIS A 149 8.28 7.09 -0.12
C HIS A 149 9.74 6.87 0.27
N ARG A 150 10.61 6.61 -0.72
CA ARG A 150 12.05 6.45 -0.52
C ARG A 150 12.67 7.67 0.14
N GLU A 151 12.32 8.87 -0.32
CA GLU A 151 12.84 10.11 0.24
C GLU A 151 12.43 10.30 1.70
N ALA A 152 11.19 9.97 2.07
CA ALA A 152 10.74 10.02 3.45
C ALA A 152 11.57 9.07 4.34
N ILE A 153 11.80 7.83 3.90
CA ILE A 153 12.62 6.86 4.64
C ILE A 153 14.09 7.27 4.68
N ARG A 154 14.63 7.83 3.59
CA ARG A 154 16.00 8.34 3.56
C ARG A 154 16.22 9.47 4.57
N LYS A 155 15.22 10.35 4.72
CA LYS A 155 15.29 11.52 5.62
C LYS A 155 15.04 11.14 7.08
N PHE A 156 14.01 10.34 7.36
CA PHE A 156 13.55 10.10 8.73
C PHE A 156 13.84 8.70 9.25
N GLY A 157 14.23 7.76 8.39
CA GLY A 157 14.39 6.34 8.72
C GLY A 157 13.07 5.60 8.96
N ARG A 158 11.94 6.29 8.84
CA ARG A 158 10.58 5.80 9.13
C ARG A 158 9.54 6.70 8.46
N PHE A 159 8.27 6.32 8.52
CA PHE A 159 7.15 7.15 8.06
C PHE A 159 6.57 7.96 9.23
N PRO A 160 6.72 9.30 9.25
CA PRO A 160 6.26 10.12 10.36
C PRO A 160 4.74 10.04 10.60
N HIS A 161 3.95 9.87 9.53
CA HIS A 161 2.49 9.73 9.63
C HIS A 161 2.05 8.48 10.41
N ARG A 162 2.93 7.49 10.59
CA ARG A 162 2.66 6.29 11.39
C ARG A 162 2.97 6.46 12.88
N ASN A 163 3.70 7.51 13.27
CA ASN A 163 4.25 7.66 14.62
C ASN A 163 3.16 7.62 15.69
N GLY A 164 2.09 8.40 15.55
CA GLY A 164 0.98 8.41 16.51
C GLY A 164 0.31 7.04 16.68
N PHE A 165 0.07 6.33 15.57
CA PHE A 165 -0.55 4.99 15.59
C PHE A 165 0.37 3.92 16.18
N LEU A 166 1.68 4.11 16.09
CA LEU A 166 2.70 3.19 16.59
C LEU A 166 3.24 3.59 17.98
N GLY A 167 2.66 4.61 18.63
CA GLY A 167 3.11 5.08 19.95
C GLY A 167 4.51 5.71 19.95
N ARG A 168 4.95 6.24 18.80
CA ARG A 168 6.24 6.95 18.64
C ARG A 168 6.02 8.45 18.75
N ALA A 169 6.93 9.16 19.41
CA ALA A 169 6.96 10.62 19.36
C ALA A 169 7.55 11.12 18.02
N ASN A 170 7.02 12.22 17.50
CA ASN A 170 7.62 12.96 16.39
C ASN A 170 8.81 13.78 16.90
N THR A 171 9.81 13.95 16.04
CA THR A 171 10.82 15.00 16.14
C THR A 171 10.27 16.31 15.57
N ALA A 172 10.92 17.45 15.85
CA ALA A 172 10.51 18.74 15.28
C ALA A 172 10.54 18.74 13.74
N GLU A 173 11.51 18.06 13.13
CA GLU A 173 11.60 17.93 11.66
C GLU A 173 10.46 17.08 11.08
N GLU A 174 10.03 16.04 11.81
CA GLU A 174 8.89 15.21 11.45
C GLU A 174 7.56 15.96 11.63
N GLU A 175 7.43 16.79 12.67
CA GLU A 175 6.26 17.65 12.86
C GLU A 175 6.12 18.65 11.70
N ALA A 176 7.20 19.36 11.35
CA ALA A 176 7.21 20.27 10.21
C ALA A 176 6.89 19.56 8.89
N TYR A 177 7.38 18.34 8.69
CA TYR A 177 7.04 17.53 7.52
C TYR A 177 5.55 17.14 7.47
N LEU A 178 4.90 16.98 8.61
CA LEU A 178 3.48 16.63 8.70
C LEU A 178 2.54 17.82 8.53
N GLU A 179 3.04 19.06 8.44
CA GLU A 179 2.24 20.24 8.09
C GLU A 179 1.73 20.16 6.65
N ASP A 180 2.58 19.65 5.75
CA ASP A 180 2.25 19.30 4.37
C ASP A 180 2.52 17.81 4.09
N PRO A 181 1.70 16.91 4.64
CA PRO A 181 1.96 15.49 4.57
C PRO A 181 1.59 14.95 3.18
N PRO A 182 2.28 13.89 2.71
CA PRO A 182 1.83 13.17 1.54
C PRO A 182 0.41 12.59 1.76
N LEU A 183 -0.32 12.39 0.67
CA LEU A 183 -1.71 11.91 0.72
C LEU A 183 -1.83 10.38 0.86
N TRP A 184 -0.73 9.68 1.16
CA TRP A 184 -0.71 8.22 1.25
C TRP A 184 -1.63 7.69 2.34
N GLY A 185 -2.44 6.69 2.02
CA GLY A 185 -3.33 6.01 2.96
C GLY A 185 -4.51 6.84 3.47
N LYS A 186 -4.68 8.09 3.00
CA LYS A 186 -5.75 8.98 3.43
C LYS A 186 -7.09 8.65 2.77
N THR A 187 -8.17 8.89 3.51
CA THR A 187 -9.54 8.86 3.01
C THR A 187 -9.81 10.02 2.06
N ALA A 188 -10.79 9.89 1.16
CA ALA A 188 -11.22 11.00 0.31
C ALA A 188 -11.65 12.22 1.13
N ALA A 189 -12.24 11.99 2.30
CA ALA A 189 -12.61 13.05 3.24
C ALA A 189 -11.38 13.74 3.85
N GLU A 190 -10.37 12.99 4.28
CA GLU A 190 -9.11 13.56 4.79
C GLU A 190 -8.32 14.32 3.72
N VAL A 191 -8.35 13.84 2.47
CA VAL A 191 -7.73 14.58 1.35
C VAL A 191 -8.45 15.91 1.13
N ALA A 192 -9.79 15.90 1.10
CA ALA A 192 -10.58 17.12 0.92
C ALA A 192 -10.35 18.14 2.06
N GLU A 193 -10.24 17.68 3.30
CA GLU A 193 -9.94 18.55 4.46
C GLU A 193 -8.54 19.19 4.35
N ILE A 194 -7.54 18.42 3.90
CA ILE A 194 -6.18 18.93 3.67
C ILE A 194 -6.17 19.98 2.56
N GLU A 195 -6.85 19.69 1.45
CA GLU A 195 -6.94 20.63 0.32
C GLU A 195 -7.67 21.92 0.71
N GLN A 196 -8.75 21.82 1.49
CA GLN A 196 -9.46 22.98 2.03
C GLN A 196 -8.54 23.82 2.92
N ARG A 197 -7.84 23.19 3.87
CA ARG A 197 -6.90 23.89 4.76
C ARG A 197 -5.79 24.60 3.97
N LYS A 198 -5.27 23.97 2.92
CA LYS A 198 -4.26 24.57 2.03
C LYS A 198 -4.81 25.79 1.29
N ALA A 199 -6.06 25.71 0.80
CA ALA A 199 -6.71 26.83 0.12
C ALA A 199 -6.94 28.03 1.06
N GLU A 200 -7.35 27.77 2.31
CA GLU A 200 -7.52 28.80 3.34
C GLU A 200 -6.18 29.46 3.71
N GLN A 201 -5.12 28.68 3.91
CA GLN A 201 -3.77 29.21 4.19
C GLN A 201 -3.18 30.02 3.03
N ALA A 202 -3.43 29.61 1.79
CA ALA A 202 -3.00 30.36 0.61
C ALA A 202 -3.72 31.72 0.50
N ALA A 203 -5.03 31.74 0.79
CA ALA A 203 -5.81 32.98 0.81
C ALA A 203 -5.35 33.96 1.91
N ASP A 204 -5.00 33.45 3.09
CA ASP A 204 -4.48 34.27 4.20
C ASP A 204 -3.05 34.81 3.93
N ALA A 205 -2.24 34.10 3.13
CA ALA A 205 -0.90 34.56 2.75
C ALA A 205 -0.91 35.64 1.65
N GLU A 206 -2.02 35.77 0.92
CA GLU A 206 -2.23 36.78 -0.14
C GLU A 206 -2.94 38.06 0.35
N ALA A 207 -3.38 38.10 1.61
CA ALA A 207 -4.09 39.22 2.25
C ALA A 207 -3.17 40.11 3.10
#